data_AF-A0A7C5VRH9-F1
#
_entry.id   AF-A0A7C5VRH9-F1
#
_cell.length_a   1.000
_cell.length_b   1.000
_cell.length_c   1.000
_cell.angle_alpha   90.00
_cell.angle_beta   90.00
_cell.angle_gamma   90.00
#
_symmetry.space_group_name_H-M   'P 1'
#
loop_
_entity.id
_entity.type
_entity.pdbx_description
1 polymer ?
#
loop_
_entity_poly.entity_id
_entity_poly.type
_entity_poly.pdbx_seq_one_letter_code
_entity_poly.pdbx_strand_id
1 'polypeptide(L)'
;MEEVEKVLKVVEEFEERMKAVEEKIAKARAELSRQVDEYLAEARALYASIIEEDRRRAQEEATNTAQIEAAKIRDEYRARAERIKKQLDLRKEELVKHLLERLLPAG
;
A
#
# COMPACT_ATOMS: atom_id res chain seq x y z
N MET A 1 -54.12 -53.87 24.00
CA MET A 1 -52.78 -54.07 23.42
C MET A 1 -52.64 -53.41 22.04
N GLU A 2 -53.61 -53.55 21.13
CA GLU A 2 -53.58 -52.91 19.79
C GLU A 2 -53.43 -51.37 19.76
N GLU A 3 -54.04 -50.64 20.70
CA GLU A 3 -53.92 -49.16 20.73
C GLU A 3 -52.50 -48.70 21.07
N VAL A 4 -51.77 -49.45 21.89
CA VAL A 4 -50.39 -49.13 22.30
C VAL A 4 -49.44 -49.32 21.12
N GLU A 5 -49.61 -50.37 20.31
CA GLU A 5 -48.83 -50.59 19.09
C GLU A 5 -49.06 -49.51 18.04
N LYS A 6 -50.30 -49.01 17.88
CA LYS A 6 -50.59 -47.89 16.99
C LYS A 6 -49.88 -46.61 17.44
N VAL A 7 -49.89 -46.32 18.74
CA VAL A 7 -49.20 -45.14 19.28
C VAL A 7 -47.70 -45.24 19.08
N LEU A 8 -47.10 -46.42 19.33
CA LEU A 8 -45.66 -46.65 19.10
C LEU A 8 -45.25 -46.42 17.65
N LYS A 9 -46.01 -46.92 16.67
CA LYS A 9 -45.74 -46.67 15.25
C LYS A 9 -45.79 -45.19 14.88
N VAL A 10 -46.73 -44.43 15.42
CA VAL A 10 -46.83 -42.98 15.16
C VAL A 10 -45.63 -42.24 15.74
N VAL A 11 -45.14 -42.66 16.91
CA VAL A 11 -43.94 -42.09 17.53
C VAL A 11 -42.70 -42.42 16.68
N GLU A 12 -42.55 -43.67 16.22
CA GLU A 12 -41.44 -44.07 15.34
C GLU A 12 -41.43 -43.29 14.03
N GLU A 13 -42.57 -43.15 13.35
CA GLU A 13 -42.69 -42.35 12.13
C GLU A 13 -42.38 -40.85 12.38
N PHE A 14 -42.77 -40.33 13.54
CA PHE A 14 -42.46 -38.96 13.92
C PHE A 14 -40.96 -38.77 14.18
N GLU A 15 -40.32 -39.70 14.88
CA GLU A 15 -38.86 -39.69 15.12
C GLU A 15 -38.06 -39.77 13.82
N GLU A 16 -38.46 -40.61 12.87
CA GLU A 16 -37.82 -40.69 11.55
C GLU A 16 -37.94 -39.38 10.77
N ARG A 17 -39.12 -38.75 10.80
CA ARG A 17 -39.33 -37.44 10.16
C ARG A 17 -38.48 -36.34 10.82
N MET A 18 -38.36 -36.36 12.15
CA MET A 18 -37.50 -35.43 12.87
C MET A 18 -36.03 -35.59 12.49
N LYS A 19 -35.51 -36.83 12.41
CA LYS A 19 -34.14 -37.10 11.94
C LYS A 19 -33.91 -36.58 10.51
N ALA A 20 -34.87 -36.80 9.61
CA ALA A 20 -34.77 -36.30 8.25
C ALA A 20 -34.75 -34.76 8.17
N VAL A 21 -35.46 -34.07 9.07
CA VAL A 21 -35.42 -32.61 9.18
C VAL A 21 -34.08 -32.14 9.75
N GLU A 22 -33.57 -32.79 10.79
CA GLU A 22 -32.26 -32.50 11.37
C GLU A 22 -31.12 -32.65 10.35
N GLU A 23 -31.14 -33.70 9.54
CA GLU A 23 -30.17 -33.89 8.46
C GLU A 23 -30.24 -32.78 7.40
N LYS A 24 -31.45 -32.35 7.02
CA LYS A 24 -31.63 -31.22 6.09
C LYS A 24 -31.10 -29.92 6.68
N ILE A 25 -31.34 -29.67 7.97
CA ILE A 25 -30.82 -28.49 8.67
C ILE A 25 -29.28 -28.55 8.73
N ALA A 26 -28.71 -29.71 9.04
CA ALA A 26 -27.26 -29.89 9.10
C ALA A 26 -26.60 -29.63 7.74
N LYS A 27 -27.20 -30.16 6.65
CA LYS A 27 -26.74 -29.91 5.28
C LYS A 27 -26.82 -28.42 4.90
N ALA A 28 -27.96 -27.78 5.18
CA ALA A 28 -28.14 -26.35 4.91
C ALA A 28 -27.13 -25.49 5.68
N ARG A 29 -26.84 -25.82 6.94
CA ARG A 29 -25.83 -25.13 7.74
C ARG A 29 -24.42 -25.31 7.18
N ALA A 30 -24.07 -26.53 6.76
CA ALA A 30 -22.76 -26.81 6.17
C ALA A 30 -22.57 -26.04 4.85
N GLU A 31 -23.61 -26.00 4.01
CA GLU A 31 -23.59 -25.26 2.75
C GLU A 31 -23.48 -23.75 2.99
N LEU A 32 -24.23 -23.21 3.95
CA LEU A 32 -24.16 -21.79 4.31
C LEU A 32 -22.76 -21.43 4.86
N SER A 33 -22.19 -22.29 5.72
CA SER A 33 -20.83 -22.09 6.23
C SER A 33 -19.80 -22.04 5.11
N ARG A 34 -19.91 -22.94 4.13
CA ARG A 34 -19.02 -22.96 2.97
C ARG A 34 -19.17 -21.70 2.12
N GLN A 35 -20.39 -21.25 1.87
CA GLN A 35 -20.63 -20.00 1.13
C GLN A 35 -20.03 -18.79 1.86
N VAL A 36 -20.18 -18.72 3.18
CA VAL A 36 -19.56 -17.66 3.99
C VAL A 36 -18.03 -17.69 3.85
N ASP A 37 -17.41 -18.86 3.89
CA ASP A 37 -15.95 -18.99 3.71
C ASP A 37 -15.50 -18.53 2.30
N GLU A 38 -16.27 -18.87 1.26
CA GLU A 38 -16.03 -18.44 -0.11
C GLU A 38 -16.13 -16.90 -0.23
N TYR A 39 -17.18 -16.29 0.31
CA TYR A 39 -17.33 -14.82 0.33
C TYR A 39 -16.23 -14.12 1.15
N LEU A 40 -15.81 -14.70 2.28
CA LEU A 40 -14.70 -14.16 3.06
C LEU A 40 -13.37 -14.24 2.30
N ALA A 41 -13.14 -15.32 1.55
CA ALA A 41 -11.96 -15.45 0.70
C ALA A 41 -11.96 -14.41 -0.43
N GLU A 42 -13.09 -14.24 -1.12
CA GLU A 42 -13.25 -13.22 -2.16
C GLU A 42 -13.05 -11.81 -1.63
N ALA A 43 -13.65 -11.48 -0.49
CA ALA A 43 -13.48 -10.18 0.16
C ALA A 43 -12.01 -9.93 0.52
N ARG A 44 -11.31 -10.92 1.09
CA ARG A 44 -9.88 -10.81 1.41
C ARG A 44 -9.03 -10.59 0.15
N ALA A 45 -9.33 -11.28 -0.94
CA ALA A 45 -8.63 -11.10 -2.21
C ALA A 45 -8.84 -9.68 -2.77
N LEU A 46 -10.07 -9.17 -2.72
CA LEU A 46 -10.40 -7.81 -3.14
C LEU A 46 -9.63 -6.77 -2.30
N TYR A 47 -9.66 -6.90 -0.96
CA TYR A 47 -8.93 -6.00 -0.08
C TYR A 47 -7.42 -6.05 -0.31
N ALA A 48 -6.85 -7.24 -0.52
CA ALA A 48 -5.43 -7.38 -0.83
C ALA A 48 -5.06 -6.66 -2.15
N SER A 49 -5.91 -6.76 -3.18
CA SER A 49 -5.69 -6.05 -4.44
C SER A 49 -5.74 -4.53 -4.27
N ILE A 50 -6.71 -4.02 -3.52
CA ILE A 50 -6.84 -2.57 -3.26
C ILE A 50 -5.62 -2.06 -2.49
N ILE A 51 -5.19 -2.77 -1.45
CA ILE A 51 -4.02 -2.39 -0.65
C ILE A 51 -2.76 -2.37 -1.51
N GLU A 52 -2.55 -3.35 -2.39
CA GLU A 52 -1.35 -3.37 -3.24
C GLU A 52 -1.38 -2.25 -4.29
N GLU A 53 -2.55 -1.93 -4.84
CA GLU A 53 -2.71 -0.80 -5.75
C GLU A 53 -2.42 0.53 -5.06
N ASP A 54 -2.98 0.74 -3.86
CA ASP A 54 -2.73 1.94 -3.06
C ASP A 54 -1.25 2.05 -2.64
N ARG A 55 -0.64 0.92 -2.26
CA ARG A 55 0.80 0.85 -1.95
C ARG A 55 1.65 1.27 -3.14
N ARG A 56 1.31 0.78 -4.33
CA ARG A 56 2.01 1.13 -5.57
C ARG A 56 1.85 2.62 -5.90
N ARG A 57 0.63 3.16 -5.82
CA ARG A 57 0.37 4.59 -6.05
C ARG A 57 1.16 5.46 -5.07
N ALA A 58 1.12 5.14 -3.79
CA ALA A 58 1.88 5.87 -2.76
C ALA A 58 3.40 5.83 -3.03
N GLN A 59 3.93 4.70 -3.48
CA GLN A 59 5.34 4.57 -3.82
C GLN A 59 5.72 5.38 -5.07
N GLU A 60 4.86 5.39 -6.10
CA GLU A 60 5.06 6.20 -7.30
C GLU A 60 5.01 7.71 -6.98
N GLU A 61 4.04 8.15 -6.17
CA GLU A 61 3.94 9.53 -5.69
C GLU A 61 5.15 9.97 -4.86
N ALA A 62 5.61 9.12 -3.93
CA ALA A 62 6.79 9.38 -3.12
C ALA A 62 8.04 9.48 -4.00
N THR A 63 8.17 8.61 -5.00
CA THR A 63 9.30 8.63 -5.95
C THR A 63 9.29 9.90 -6.79
N ASN A 64 8.12 10.29 -7.31
CA ASN A 64 7.97 11.52 -8.09
C ASN A 64 8.29 12.76 -7.26
N THR A 65 7.79 12.83 -6.03
CA THR A 65 8.09 13.92 -5.09
C THR A 65 9.58 14.00 -4.80
N ALA A 66 10.22 12.87 -4.49
CA ALA A 66 11.66 12.81 -4.23
C ALA A 66 12.49 13.24 -5.45
N GLN A 67 12.09 12.87 -6.66
CA GLN A 67 12.77 13.30 -7.89
C GLN A 67 12.65 14.81 -8.12
N ILE A 68 11.46 15.37 -7.90
CA ILE A 68 11.21 16.82 -8.01
C ILE A 68 12.05 17.59 -7.00
N GLU A 69 12.08 17.14 -5.73
CA GLU A 69 12.89 17.76 -4.69
C GLU A 69 14.39 17.63 -4.98
N ALA A 70 14.86 16.45 -5.40
CA ALA A 70 16.24 16.24 -5.78
C ALA A 70 16.68 17.13 -6.96
N ALA A 71 15.78 17.37 -7.93
CA ALA A 71 16.03 18.29 -9.03
C ALA A 71 16.14 19.74 -8.53
N LYS A 72 15.21 20.20 -7.70
CA LYS A 72 15.25 21.55 -7.09
C LYS A 72 16.55 21.78 -6.32
N ILE A 73 16.91 20.84 -5.45
CA ILE A 73 18.16 20.89 -4.68
C ILE A 73 19.36 20.98 -5.63
N ARG A 74 19.41 20.14 -6.67
CA ARG A 74 20.51 20.14 -7.64
C ARG A 74 20.66 21.50 -8.34
N ASP A 75 19.55 22.10 -8.75
CA ASP A 75 19.55 23.40 -9.41
C ASP A 75 19.97 24.52 -8.46
N GLU A 76 19.53 24.50 -7.21
CA GLU A 76 19.97 25.43 -6.16
C GLU A 76 21.48 25.36 -5.93
N TYR A 77 22.02 24.14 -5.79
CA TYR A 77 23.45 23.92 -5.60
C TYR A 77 24.25 24.35 -6.83
N ARG A 78 23.74 24.09 -8.05
CA ARG A 78 24.37 24.56 -9.30
C ARG A 78 24.41 26.08 -9.36
N ALA A 79 23.29 26.74 -9.09
CA ALA A 79 23.21 28.21 -9.08
C ALA A 79 24.11 28.82 -7.98
N ARG A 80 24.26 28.15 -6.84
CA ARG A 80 25.20 28.56 -5.79
C ARG A 80 26.65 28.39 -6.22
N ALA A 81 27.00 27.26 -6.85
CA ALA A 81 28.34 27.02 -7.36
C ALA A 81 28.73 28.04 -8.44
N GLU A 82 27.83 28.36 -9.36
CA GLU A 82 28.06 29.40 -10.38
C GLU A 82 28.27 30.79 -9.77
N ARG A 83 27.50 31.15 -8.72
CA ARG A 83 27.70 32.40 -7.97
C ARG A 83 29.07 32.45 -7.29
N ILE A 84 29.47 31.37 -6.61
CA ILE A 84 30.77 31.28 -5.94
C ILE A 84 31.90 31.38 -6.97
N LYS A 85 31.79 30.66 -8.11
CA LYS A 85 32.77 30.73 -9.18
C LYS A 85 32.95 32.16 -9.70
N LYS A 86 31.86 32.86 -10.00
CA LYS A 86 31.91 34.28 -10.42
C LYS A 86 32.60 35.17 -9.38
N GLN A 87 32.31 34.98 -8.10
CA GLN A 87 32.97 35.73 -7.02
C GLN A 87 34.47 35.42 -6.92
N LEU A 88 34.86 34.16 -7.10
CA LEU A 88 36.27 33.75 -7.10
C LEU A 88 37.02 34.32 -8.30
N ASP A 89 36.41 34.30 -9.48
CA ASP A 89 37.00 34.87 -10.70
C ASP A 89 37.25 36.38 -10.53
N LEU A 90 36.27 37.13 -10.02
CA LEU A 90 36.43 38.56 -9.71
C LEU A 90 37.55 38.82 -8.68
N ARG A 91 37.57 38.07 -7.57
CA ARG A 91 38.62 38.21 -6.55
C ARG A 91 40.01 37.85 -7.09
N LYS A 92 40.09 36.88 -8.01
CA LYS A 92 41.34 36.51 -8.66
C LYS A 92 41.85 37.67 -9.53
N GLU A 93 40.98 38.31 -10.29
CA GLU A 93 41.34 39.49 -11.09
C GLU A 93 41.83 40.66 -10.20
N GLU A 94 41.12 40.94 -9.10
CA GLU A 94 41.53 41.94 -8.11
C GLU A 94 42.90 41.62 -7.51
N LEU A 95 43.15 40.36 -7.15
CA LEU A 95 44.42 39.92 -6.57
C LEU A 95 45.56 40.03 -7.58
N VAL A 96 45.33 39.65 -8.84
CA VAL A 96 46.31 39.81 -9.93
C VAL A 96 46.64 41.29 -10.12
N LYS A 97 45.64 42.17 -10.17
CA LYS A 97 45.86 43.62 -10.28
C LYS A 97 46.68 44.16 -9.11
N HIS A 98 46.32 43.80 -7.88
CA HIS A 98 47.04 44.21 -6.68
C HIS A 98 48.51 43.74 -6.67
N LEU A 99 48.76 42.50 -7.11
CA LEU A 99 50.11 41.97 -7.24
C LEU A 99 50.92 42.72 -8.30
N LEU A 100 50.33 43.01 -9.46
CA LEU A 100 50.98 43.77 -10.52
C LEU A 100 51.35 45.19 -10.06
N GLU A 101 50.44 45.89 -9.38
CA GLU A 101 50.68 47.23 -8.81
C GLU A 101 51.81 47.24 -7.76
N ARG A 102 51.99 46.15 -7.00
CA ARG A 102 53.07 46.03 -6.01
C ARG A 102 54.42 45.63 -6.61
N LEU A 103 54.41 44.85 -7.70
CA LEU A 103 55.63 44.27 -8.28
C LEU A 103 56.22 45.11 -9.41
N LEU A 104 55.42 45.93 -10.09
CA LEU A 104 55.90 46.92 -11.04
C LEU A 104 56.05 48.26 -10.29
N PRO A 105 57.27 48.66 -9.88
CA PRO A 105 57.47 49.98 -9.31
C PRO A 105 56.99 51.00 -10.36
N ALA A 106 56.15 51.93 -9.94
CA ALA A 106 55.76 53.07 -10.76
C ALA A 106 57.04 53.74 -11.28
N GLY A 107 57.31 53.56 -12.57
CA GLY A 107 58.28 54.36 -13.31
C GLY A 107 57.74 55.76 -13.49
#